data_AF-A0AA94SB51-F1
#
_entry.id   AF-A0AA94SB51-F1
#
_cell.length_a   1.000
_cell.length_b   1.000
_cell.length_c   1.000
_cell.angle_alpha   90.00
_cell.angle_beta   90.00
_cell.angle_gamma   90.00
#
_symmetry.space_group_name_H-M   'P 1'
#
loop_
_entity.id
_entity.type
_entity.pdbx_description
1 polymer ?
#
loop_
_entity_poly.entity_id
_entity_poly.type
_entity_poly.pdbx_seq_one_letter_code
_entity_poly.pdbx_strand_id
1 'polypeptide(L)'
;MLSIILSGFFGLIISVAITFIASKLSKKVSLAHWIVNPLLGILGAIAANYLLGGQYGPVIFGQTILPMLAGSIVLPGVGSWTINFINNK
;
A
#
# COMPACT_ATOMS: atom_id res chain seq x y z
N MET A 1 -17.06 -5.23 8.24
CA MET A 1 -16.17 -6.40 8.05
C MET A 1 -15.83 -6.64 6.58
N LEU A 2 -16.81 -6.87 5.69
CA LEU A 2 -16.55 -7.13 4.26
C LEU A 2 -15.72 -6.03 3.58
N SER A 3 -16.03 -4.76 3.86
CA SER A 3 -15.27 -3.59 3.35
C SER A 3 -13.79 -3.61 3.75
N ILE A 4 -13.49 -3.95 5.01
CA ILE A 4 -12.11 -4.05 5.52
C ILE A 4 -11.36 -5.19 4.83
N ILE A 5 -12.03 -6.32 4.62
CA ILE A 5 -11.45 -7.47 3.93
C ILE A 5 -11.13 -7.10 2.47
N LEU A 6 -12.09 -6.52 1.74
CA LEU A 6 -11.91 -6.14 0.34
C LEU A 6 -10.81 -5.07 0.18
N SER A 7 -10.81 -4.04 1.02
CA SER A 7 -9.79 -2.99 1.00
C SER A 7 -8.41 -3.50 1.39
N GLY A 8 -8.34 -4.42 2.35
CA GLY A 8 -7.10 -5.08 2.73
C GLY A 8 -6.53 -5.94 1.59
N PHE A 9 -7.35 -6.76 0.93
CA PHE A 9 -6.91 -7.54 -0.24
C PHE A 9 -6.41 -6.64 -1.37
N PHE A 10 -7.14 -5.56 -1.67
CA PHE A 10 -6.72 -4.58 -2.67
C PHE A 10 -5.35 -3.97 -2.31
N GLY A 11 -5.20 -3.49 -1.08
CA GLY A 11 -3.95 -2.90 -0.60
C GLY A 11 -2.76 -3.86 -0.64
N LEU A 12 -2.99 -5.14 -0.30
CA LEU A 12 -1.97 -6.18 -0.41
C LEU A 12 -1.54 -6.38 -1.86
N ILE A 13 -2.48 -6.56 -2.79
CA ILE A 13 -2.18 -6.81 -4.22
C ILE A 13 -1.35 -5.66 -4.80
N ILE A 14 -1.81 -4.42 -4.59
CA ILE A 14 -1.13 -3.23 -5.11
C ILE A 14 0.27 -3.09 -4.49
N SER A 15 0.40 -3.21 -3.17
CA SER A 15 1.69 -3.06 -2.51
C SER A 15 2.69 -4.15 -2.90
N VAL A 16 2.24 -5.39 -3.08
CA VAL A 16 3.09 -6.49 -3.58
C VAL A 16 3.53 -6.19 -5.00
N ALA A 17 2.63 -5.74 -5.88
CA ALA A 17 2.97 -5.37 -7.25
C ALA A 17 4.02 -4.24 -7.29
N ILE A 18 3.86 -3.20 -6.47
CA ILE A 18 4.82 -2.08 -6.38
C ILE A 18 6.17 -2.56 -5.85
N THR A 19 6.17 -3.37 -4.79
CA THR A 19 7.42 -3.90 -4.21
C THR A 19 8.14 -4.80 -5.21
N PHE A 20 7.39 -5.59 -5.98
CA PHE A 20 7.94 -6.40 -7.07
C PHE A 20 8.56 -5.52 -8.17
N ILE A 21 7.84 -4.50 -8.66
CA ILE A 21 8.35 -3.56 -9.67
C ILE A 21 9.59 -2.85 -9.13
N ALA A 22 9.56 -2.38 -7.89
CA ALA A 22 10.70 -1.74 -7.23
C ALA A 22 11.90 -2.69 -7.11
N SER A 23 11.67 -3.98 -6.84
CA SER A 23 12.75 -4.98 -6.77
C SER A 23 13.42 -5.22 -8.12
N LYS A 24 12.66 -5.07 -9.21
CA LYS A 24 13.18 -5.19 -10.59
C LYS A 24 13.92 -3.93 -11.03
N LEU A 25 13.44 -2.75 -10.62
CA LEU A 25 14.03 -1.45 -10.99
C LEU A 25 15.23 -1.07 -10.13
N SER A 26 15.24 -1.45 -8.84
CA SER A 26 16.26 -1.08 -7.87
C SER A 26 16.77 -2.30 -7.13
N LYS A 27 18.09 -2.56 -7.21
CA LYS A 27 18.77 -3.63 -6.44
C LYS A 27 18.80 -3.40 -4.91
N LYS A 28 18.09 -2.39 -4.41
CA LYS A 28 18.08 -1.96 -3.00
C LYS A 28 16.90 -2.52 -2.19
N VAL A 29 16.08 -3.39 -2.77
CA VAL A 29 14.95 -4.00 -2.07
C VAL A 29 15.45 -5.16 -1.21
N SER A 30 15.45 -4.97 0.10
CA SER A 30 15.78 -6.01 1.10
C SER A 30 14.57 -6.84 1.51
N LEU A 31 14.80 -7.93 2.25
CA LEU A 31 13.73 -8.77 2.81
C LEU A 31 12.74 -7.97 3.68
N ALA A 32 13.22 -6.94 4.39
CA ALA A 32 12.38 -6.07 5.21
C ALA A 32 11.29 -5.36 4.38
N HIS A 33 11.61 -4.97 3.13
CA HIS A 33 10.63 -4.34 2.24
C HIS A 33 9.50 -5.31 1.88
N TRP A 34 9.81 -6.59 1.69
CA TRP A 34 8.82 -7.63 1.37
C TRP A 34 7.85 -7.93 2.52
N ILE A 35 8.20 -7.57 3.76
CA ILE A 35 7.33 -7.75 4.92
C ILE A 35 6.58 -6.45 5.23
N VAL A 36 7.30 -5.34 5.31
CA VAL A 36 6.75 -4.05 5.74
C VAL A 36 5.81 -3.46 4.69
N ASN A 37 6.18 -3.53 3.41
CA ASN A 37 5.38 -2.90 2.37
C ASN A 37 3.98 -3.51 2.28
N PRO A 38 3.78 -4.84 2.19
CA PRO A 38 2.43 -5.41 2.15
C PRO A 38 1.56 -5.01 3.35
N LEU A 39 2.13 -4.97 4.55
CA LEU A 39 1.42 -4.54 5.77
C LEU A 39 0.99 -3.07 5.66
N LEU A 40 1.90 -2.19 5.24
CA LEU A 40 1.60 -0.77 5.04
C LEU A 40 0.62 -0.54 3.88
N GLY A 41 0.66 -1.39 2.85
CA GLY A 41 -0.27 -1.37 1.73
C GLY A 41 -1.69 -1.69 2.15
N ILE A 42 -1.85 -2.75 2.95
CA ILE A 42 -3.13 -3.14 3.57
C ILE A 42 -3.65 -1.99 4.44
N LEU A 43 -2.85 -1.51 5.38
CA LEU A 43 -3.25 -0.46 6.31
C LEU A 43 -3.58 0.83 5.57
N GLY A 44 -2.81 1.18 4.55
CA GLY A 44 -3.02 2.38 3.73
C GLY A 44 -4.31 2.32 2.94
N ALA A 45 -4.63 1.19 2.32
CA ALA A 45 -5.89 1.01 1.61
C ALA A 45 -7.10 1.06 2.56
N ILE A 46 -7.02 0.38 3.70
CA ILE A 46 -8.09 0.38 4.72
C ILE A 46 -8.31 1.81 5.25
N ALA A 47 -7.23 2.49 5.66
CA ALA A 47 -7.29 3.84 6.21
C ALA A 47 -7.83 4.84 5.17
N ALA A 48 -7.36 4.77 3.92
CA ALA A 48 -7.83 5.67 2.88
C ALA A 48 -9.30 5.45 2.52
N ASN A 49 -9.77 4.20 2.46
CA ASN A 49 -11.19 3.94 2.22
C ASN A 49 -12.07 4.37 3.40
N TYR A 50 -11.57 4.25 4.64
CA TYR A 50 -12.30 4.66 5.84
C TYR A 50 -12.40 6.18 5.96
N LEU A 51 -11.30 6.90 5.70
CA LEU A 51 -11.22 8.35 5.87
C LEU A 51 -11.78 9.14 4.68
N LEU A 52 -11.60 8.64 3.46
CA LEU A 52 -11.91 9.34 2.21
C LEU A 52 -12.95 8.59 1.37
N GLY A 53 -13.67 7.64 1.98
CA GLY A 53 -14.69 6.83 1.31
C GLY A 53 -15.75 7.69 0.63
N GLY A 54 -15.98 7.46 -0.67
CA GLY A 54 -16.98 8.14 -1.48
C GLY A 54 -16.64 9.58 -1.88
N GLN A 55 -15.49 10.11 -1.45
CA GLN A 55 -15.14 11.52 -1.69
C GLN A 55 -14.43 11.74 -3.03
N TYR A 56 -13.64 10.78 -3.51
CA TYR A 56 -12.79 10.96 -4.69
C TYR A 56 -12.73 9.72 -5.58
N GLY A 57 -13.11 9.86 -6.85
CA GLY A 57 -12.95 8.81 -7.87
C GLY A 57 -14.04 7.72 -7.86
N PRO A 58 -13.85 6.65 -8.65
CA PRO A 58 -14.89 5.63 -8.84
C PRO A 58 -15.06 4.73 -7.61
N VAL A 59 -16.31 4.39 -7.32
CA VAL A 59 -16.71 3.49 -6.23
C VAL A 59 -17.17 2.16 -6.81
N ILE A 60 -16.53 1.06 -6.40
CA ILE A 60 -16.89 -0.30 -6.82
C ILE A 60 -17.13 -1.12 -5.55
N PHE A 61 -18.31 -1.75 -5.42
CA PHE A 61 -18.72 -2.49 -4.21
C PHE A 61 -18.57 -1.68 -2.90
N GLY A 62 -18.87 -0.38 -2.96
CA GLY A 62 -18.72 0.53 -1.82
C GLY A 62 -17.27 0.83 -1.41
N GLN A 63 -16.30 0.50 -2.27
CA GLN A 63 -14.87 0.77 -2.08
C GLN A 63 -14.43 1.88 -3.03
N THR A 64 -13.71 2.87 -2.53
CA THR A 64 -13.26 4.02 -3.32
C THR A 64 -11.86 3.77 -3.84
N ILE A 65 -11.76 3.49 -5.14
CA ILE A 65 -10.54 2.92 -5.73
C ILE A 65 -9.37 3.89 -5.64
N LEU A 66 -9.59 5.16 -5.94
CA LEU A 66 -8.52 6.14 -6.06
C LEU A 66 -7.82 6.44 -4.71
N PRO A 67 -8.53 6.73 -3.60
CA PRO A 67 -7.93 6.85 -2.29
C PRO A 67 -7.21 5.57 -1.84
N MET A 68 -7.82 4.40 -2.09
CA MET A 68 -7.21 3.11 -1.73
C MET A 68 -5.91 2.87 -2.47
N LEU A 69 -5.86 3.21 -3.76
CA LEU A 69 -4.66 3.13 -4.58
C LEU A 69 -3.57 4.07 -4.03
N ALA A 70 -3.93 5.32 -3.74
CA ALA A 70 -2.99 6.27 -3.16
C ALA A 70 -2.44 5.78 -1.80
N GLY A 71 -3.31 5.33 -0.90
CA GLY A 71 -2.91 4.80 0.41
C GLY A 71 -1.99 3.58 0.30
N SER A 72 -2.30 2.66 -0.61
CA SER A 72 -1.51 1.45 -0.85
C SER A 72 -0.19 1.67 -1.60
N ILE A 73 0.04 2.86 -2.17
CA ILE A 73 1.32 3.28 -2.75
C ILE A 73 2.15 4.08 -1.73
N VAL A 74 1.53 5.11 -1.14
CA VAL A 74 2.24 6.12 -0.35
C VAL A 74 2.81 5.54 0.94
N LEU A 75 2.03 4.77 1.70
CA LEU A 75 2.54 4.20 2.96
C LEU A 75 3.68 3.20 2.74
N PRO A 76 3.60 2.25 1.78
CA PRO A 76 4.76 1.43 1.42
C PRO A 76 5.97 2.22 0.95
N GLY A 77 5.77 3.33 0.22
CA GLY A 77 6.84 4.25 -0.17
C GLY A 77 7.57 4.85 1.04
N VAL A 78 6.80 5.35 2.03
CA VAL A 78 7.35 5.87 3.30
C VAL A 78 8.05 4.78 4.09
N GLY A 79 7.48 3.58 4.16
CA GLY A 79 8.10 2.42 4.81
C GLY A 79 9.44 2.06 4.17
N SER A 80 9.47 1.99 2.84
CA SER A 80 10.69 1.72 2.06
C SER A 80 11.76 2.80 2.28
N TRP A 81 11.36 4.08 2.30
CA TRP A 81 12.28 5.18 2.62
C TRP A 81 12.87 5.03 4.03
N THR A 82 12.02 4.72 5.01
CA THR A 82 12.43 4.54 6.41
C THR A 82 13.42 3.38 6.56
N ILE A 83 13.15 2.23 5.93
CA ILE A 83 14.06 1.07 5.94
C ILE A 83 15.41 1.44 5.34
N ASN A 84 15.42 2.13 4.20
CA ASN A 84 16.66 2.54 3.55
C ASN A 84 17.41 3.60 4.36
N PHE A 85 16.72 4.52 5.03
CA PHE A 85 17.33 5.50 5.91
C PHE A 85 18.02 4.84 7.11
N ILE A 86 17.38 3.82 7.70
CA ILE A 86 17.95 3.05 8.83
C ILE A 86 19.15 2.21 8.36
N ASN A 87 19.07 1.55 7.21
CA ASN A 87 20.14 0.67 6.73
C ASN A 87 21.38 1.43 6.18
N ASN A 88 21.25 2.73 5.85
CA ASN A 88 22.39 3.57 5.45
C ASN A 88 23.00 4.35 6.62
N LYS A 89 22.47 4.19 7.84
CA LYS A 89 23.13 4.60 9.08
C LYS A 89 23.90 3.44 9.67
#